data_AF-A0AAU1BN53-F1
#
_entry.id   AF-A0AAU1BN53-F1
#
_cell.length_a   1.000
_cell.length_b   1.000
_cell.length_c   1.000
_cell.angle_alpha   90.00
_cell.angle_beta   90.00
_cell.angle_gamma   90.00
#
_symmetry.space_group_name_H-M   'P 1'
#
loop_
_entity.id
_entity.type
_entity.pdbx_description
1 polymer ?
#
loop_
_entity_poly.entity_id
_entity_poly.type
_entity_poly.pdbx_seq_one_letter_code
_entity_poly.pdbx_strand_id
1 'polypeptide(L)'
;MPQTCRQYWWNLQGRCRLNFNWAAINHDSTVVVTASEYNVDGNDPRHSPRFVGAATITVENISPHAPPYDPNHGVSFVVNVDWGAPLHVVTDITVLDGPPVDIEYQNG
;
A
#
# COMPACT_ATOMS: atom_id res chain seq x y z
N MET A 1 10.36 15.69 3.88
CA MET A 1 10.94 14.43 4.39
C MET A 1 9.92 13.33 4.25
N PRO A 2 10.33 12.10 3.88
CA PRO A 2 9.36 11.09 3.51
C PRO A 2 8.59 10.68 4.75
N GLN A 3 7.31 10.38 4.57
CA GLN A 3 6.47 9.92 5.66
C GLN A 3 6.02 8.50 5.37
N THR A 4 6.01 7.64 6.39
CA THR A 4 5.56 6.25 6.26
C THR A 4 4.44 5.96 7.24
N CYS A 5 3.37 5.35 6.75
CA CYS A 5 2.34 4.73 7.57
C CYS A 5 2.39 3.20 7.39
N ARG A 6 2.18 2.45 8.47
CA ARG A 6 2.03 0.99 8.43
C ARG A 6 0.57 0.62 8.59
N GLN A 7 0.06 -0.19 7.67
CA GLN A 7 -1.30 -0.71 7.70
C GLN A 7 -1.29 -2.24 7.70
N TYR A 8 -1.97 -2.83 8.69
CA TYR A 8 -2.17 -4.29 8.78
C TYR A 8 -3.51 -4.65 8.14
N TRP A 9 -3.50 -5.67 7.27
CA TRP A 9 -4.66 -6.17 6.54
C TRP A 9 -5.00 -7.59 6.99
N TRP A 10 -6.28 -7.94 6.92
CA TRP A 10 -6.78 -9.23 7.37
C TRP A 10 -7.29 -10.07 6.21
N ASN A 11 -6.99 -11.37 6.23
CA ASN A 11 -7.57 -12.38 5.32
C ASN A 11 -7.52 -11.99 3.84
N LEU A 12 -6.36 -11.56 3.35
CA LEU A 12 -6.18 -11.30 1.92
C LEU A 12 -5.91 -12.61 1.17
N GLN A 13 -6.54 -12.78 0.02
CA GLN A 13 -6.35 -13.94 -0.87
C GLN A 13 -6.54 -13.53 -2.33
N GLY A 14 -5.66 -14.02 -3.21
CA GLY A 14 -5.70 -13.67 -4.62
C GLY A 14 -5.48 -12.17 -4.82
N ARG A 15 -6.11 -11.59 -5.84
CA ARG A 15 -5.93 -10.19 -6.22
C ARG A 15 -6.85 -9.25 -5.44
N CYS A 16 -6.34 -8.64 -4.37
CA CYS A 16 -7.10 -7.72 -3.52
C CYS A 16 -6.83 -6.26 -3.88
N ARG A 17 -7.87 -5.50 -4.28
CA ARG A 17 -7.78 -4.04 -4.40
C ARG A 17 -7.98 -3.39 -3.02
N LEU A 18 -7.00 -2.62 -2.57
CA LEU A 18 -6.96 -1.96 -1.27
C LEU A 18 -6.97 -0.44 -1.45
N ASN A 19 -7.45 0.27 -0.43
CA ASN A 19 -7.48 1.73 -0.38
C ASN A 19 -7.02 2.21 1.00
N PHE A 20 -6.15 3.20 1.03
CA PHE A 20 -5.68 3.83 2.26
C PHE A 20 -5.77 5.36 2.14
N ASN A 21 -6.67 5.97 2.92
CA ASN A 21 -6.84 7.41 2.94
C ASN A 21 -5.83 8.05 3.90
N TRP A 22 -5.08 9.02 3.39
CA TRP A 22 -4.08 9.74 4.16
C TRP A 22 -3.86 11.14 3.58
N ALA A 23 -4.14 12.16 4.40
CA ALA A 23 -4.04 13.57 4.02
C ALA A 23 -2.65 14.02 3.50
N ALA A 24 -1.60 13.24 3.76
CA ALA A 24 -0.26 13.51 3.24
C ALA A 24 -0.08 13.15 1.75
N ILE A 25 -1.01 12.40 1.16
CA ILE A 25 -0.95 11.94 -0.23
C ILE A 25 -1.84 12.83 -1.12
N ASN A 26 -1.29 13.34 -2.21
CA ASN A 26 -2.00 14.02 -3.29
C ASN A 26 -2.03 13.15 -4.56
N HIS A 27 -2.84 13.52 -5.55
CA HIS A 27 -2.94 12.75 -6.80
C HIS A 27 -1.61 12.71 -7.59
N ASP A 28 -0.76 13.73 -7.44
CA ASP A 28 0.59 13.78 -8.04
C ASP A 28 1.70 13.29 -7.09
N SER A 29 1.37 12.71 -5.93
CA SER A 29 2.39 12.21 -5.01
C SER A 29 3.11 11.00 -5.58
N THR A 30 4.41 10.87 -5.31
CA THR A 30 5.11 9.59 -5.49
C THR A 30 4.93 8.73 -4.25
N VAL A 31 4.34 7.54 -4.41
CA VAL A 31 4.04 6.60 -3.31
C VAL A 31 4.74 5.27 -3.54
N VAL A 32 5.44 4.79 -2.51
CA VAL A 32 6.04 3.45 -2.46
C VAL A 32 5.26 2.61 -1.47
N VAL A 33 4.80 1.45 -1.89
CA VAL A 33 4.12 0.48 -1.03
C VAL A 33 4.92 -0.81 -1.01
N THR A 34 5.29 -1.26 0.19
CA THR A 34 5.90 -2.58 0.41
C THR A 34 4.92 -3.48 1.12
N ALA A 35 5.10 -4.80 1.01
CA ALA A 35 4.24 -5.78 1.66
C ALA A 35 5.04 -6.94 2.26
N SER A 36 4.55 -7.51 3.36
CA SER A 36 5.02 -8.78 3.91
C SER A 36 3.89 -9.51 4.63
N GLU A 37 4.05 -10.81 4.86
CA GLU A 37 3.21 -11.51 5.82
C GLU A 37 3.49 -11.01 7.24
N TYR A 38 2.52 -11.19 8.14
CA TYR A 38 2.72 -10.97 9.57
C TYR A 38 1.92 -11.97 10.41
N ASN A 39 2.43 -12.27 11.60
CA ASN A 39 1.72 -13.07 12.60
C ASN A 39 1.04 -12.12 13.57
N VAL A 40 -0.24 -12.36 13.83
CA VAL A 40 -1.04 -11.53 14.72
C VAL A 40 -0.50 -11.62 16.14
N ASP A 41 -0.07 -10.48 16.69
CA ASP A 41 0.13 -10.35 18.12
C ASP A 41 -1.14 -9.78 18.75
N GLY A 42 -1.85 -10.61 19.53
CA GLY A 42 -3.06 -10.18 20.22
C GLY A 42 -2.82 -9.18 21.35
N ASN A 43 -1.60 -9.11 21.89
CA ASN A 43 -1.21 -8.18 22.95
C ASN A 43 -0.71 -6.84 22.38
N ASP A 44 -0.05 -6.87 21.22
CA ASP A 44 0.40 -5.67 20.52
C ASP A 44 0.16 -5.73 19.00
N PRO A 45 -1.11 -5.56 18.56
CA PRO A 45 -1.46 -5.67 17.15
C PRO A 45 -0.68 -4.70 16.25
N ARG A 46 -0.27 -3.53 16.78
CA ARG A 46 0.43 -2.48 16.03
C ARG A 46 1.89 -2.83 15.74
N HIS A 47 2.46 -3.77 16.48
CA HIS A 47 3.84 -4.25 16.31
C HIS A 47 3.89 -5.75 15.99
N SER A 48 2.80 -6.29 15.45
CA SER A 48 2.73 -7.68 15.00
C SER A 48 3.94 -8.08 14.14
N PRO A 49 4.66 -9.18 14.46
CA PRO A 49 5.91 -9.52 13.80
C PRO A 49 5.71 -9.91 12.34
N ARG A 50 6.58 -9.35 11.49
CA ARG A 50 6.59 -9.57 10.04
C ARG A 50 7.51 -10.73 9.68
N PHE A 51 7.17 -11.47 8.65
CA PHE A 51 7.99 -12.59 8.16
C PHE A 51 7.84 -12.80 6.66
N VAL A 52 8.71 -13.64 6.10
CA VAL A 52 8.64 -14.13 4.73
C VAL A 52 8.19 -15.58 4.79
N GLY A 53 6.94 -15.85 4.41
CA GLY A 53 6.42 -17.21 4.29
C GLY A 53 6.64 -17.78 2.88
N ALA A 54 5.88 -18.82 2.56
CA ALA A 54 5.98 -19.52 1.27
C ALA A 54 5.12 -18.88 0.16
N ALA A 55 4.22 -17.96 0.50
CA ALA A 55 3.33 -17.33 -0.46
C ALA A 55 4.08 -16.29 -1.31
N THR A 56 3.71 -16.18 -2.59
CA THR A 56 4.15 -15.03 -3.39
C THR A 56 3.21 -13.87 -3.12
N ILE A 57 3.78 -12.75 -2.63
CA ILE A 57 3.04 -11.51 -2.38
C ILE A 57 3.61 -10.41 -3.26
N THR A 58 2.75 -9.80 -4.08
CA THR A 58 3.12 -8.69 -4.95
C THR A 58 2.24 -7.48 -4.68
N VAL A 59 2.87 -6.30 -4.69
CA VAL A 59 2.17 -5.02 -4.74
C VAL A 59 2.12 -4.58 -6.20
N GLU A 60 0.92 -4.23 -6.66
CA GLU A 60 0.64 -3.94 -8.07
C GLU A 60 -0.19 -2.67 -8.19
N ASN A 61 -0.08 -2.00 -9.34
CA ASN A 61 -0.98 -0.92 -9.77
C ASN A 61 -1.26 0.14 -8.67
N ILE A 62 -0.20 0.78 -8.19
CA ILE A 62 -0.27 1.82 -7.16
C ILE A 62 -0.74 3.13 -7.80
N SER A 63 -1.86 3.67 -7.32
CA SER A 63 -2.48 4.90 -7.83
C SER A 63 -2.80 5.85 -6.67
N PRO A 64 -1.99 6.89 -6.46
CA PRO A 64 -2.36 8.02 -5.60
C PRO A 64 -3.63 8.71 -6.10
N HIS A 65 -4.40 9.30 -5.19
CA HIS A 65 -5.62 10.05 -5.53
C HIS A 65 -5.85 11.20 -4.54
N ALA A 66 -6.49 12.25 -5.03
CA ALA A 66 -6.90 13.45 -4.30
C ALA A 66 -7.87 14.29 -5.15
N PRO A 67 -8.47 15.36 -4.60
CA PRO A 67 -9.25 16.29 -5.40
C PRO A 67 -8.43 16.88 -6.56
N PRO A 68 -9.06 17.20 -7.70
CA PRO A 68 -10.51 17.13 -7.96
C PRO A 68 -11.02 15.76 -8.44
N TYR A 69 -10.15 14.74 -8.58
CA TYR A 69 -10.49 13.45 -9.19
C TYR A 69 -11.04 12.42 -8.19
N ASP A 70 -10.73 12.59 -6.91
CA ASP A 70 -11.32 11.86 -5.78
C ASP A 70 -11.53 12.85 -4.62
N PRO A 71 -12.66 12.86 -3.90
CA PRO A 71 -12.83 13.76 -2.76
C PRO A 71 -11.83 13.50 -1.61
N ASN A 72 -11.19 12.34 -1.55
CA ASN A 72 -10.24 11.94 -0.52
C ASN A 72 -8.80 11.92 -1.02
N HIS A 73 -7.90 12.28 -0.11
CA HIS A 73 -6.46 12.11 -0.24
C HIS A 73 -6.07 10.68 0.14
N GLY A 74 -5.29 9.99 -0.69
CA GLY A 74 -4.87 8.62 -0.39
C GLY A 74 -4.23 7.88 -1.56
N VAL A 75 -4.14 6.55 -1.40
CA VAL A 75 -3.65 5.65 -2.43
C VAL A 75 -4.54 4.42 -2.55
N SER A 76 -4.86 4.06 -3.79
CA SER A 76 -5.45 2.78 -4.16
C SER A 76 -4.36 1.90 -4.78
N PHE A 77 -4.32 0.62 -4.41
CA PHE A 77 -3.33 -0.31 -4.93
C PHE A 77 -3.86 -1.73 -4.89
N VAL A 78 -3.13 -2.66 -5.48
CA VAL A 78 -3.43 -4.09 -5.43
C VAL A 78 -2.37 -4.81 -4.63
N VAL A 79 -2.81 -5.72 -3.78
CA VAL A 79 -1.96 -6.77 -3.20
C VAL A 79 -2.46 -8.09 -3.76
N ASN A 80 -1.63 -8.77 -4.52
CA ASN A 80 -1.89 -10.14 -4.93
C ASN A 80 -1.22 -11.09 -3.93
N VAL A 81 -2.02 -11.98 -3.35
CA VAL A 81 -1.59 -13.04 -2.44
C VAL A 81 -1.80 -14.37 -3.14
N ASP A 82 -0.75 -14.88 -3.76
CA ASP A 82 -0.78 -16.18 -4.44
C ASP A 82 -0.59 -17.31 -3.43
N TRP A 83 -1.70 -17.69 -2.79
CA TRP A 83 -1.77 -18.77 -1.82
C TRP A 83 -3.16 -19.41 -1.78
N GLY A 84 -3.20 -20.70 -1.41
CA GLY A 84 -4.43 -21.50 -1.35
C GLY A 84 -5.41 -21.12 -0.23
N ALA A 85 -5.00 -20.25 0.71
CA ALA A 85 -5.83 -19.78 1.82
C ALA A 85 -5.60 -18.29 2.11
N PRO A 86 -6.53 -17.59 2.79
CA PRO A 86 -6.33 -16.21 3.20
C PRO A 86 -5.14 -16.04 4.16
N LEU A 87 -4.35 -14.99 3.94
CA LEU A 87 -3.20 -14.62 4.78
C LEU A 87 -3.32 -13.20 5.32
N HIS A 88 -2.60 -12.93 6.40
CA HIS A 88 -2.44 -11.60 6.98
C HIS A 88 -1.25 -10.91 6.33
N VAL A 89 -1.49 -9.72 5.76
CA VAL A 89 -0.47 -8.94 5.07
C VAL A 89 -0.38 -7.56 5.70
N VAL A 90 0.84 -7.07 5.89
CA VAL A 90 1.09 -5.71 6.32
C VAL A 90 1.70 -4.93 5.17
N THR A 91 1.33 -3.67 5.02
CA THR A 91 1.96 -2.75 4.08
C THR A 91 2.57 -1.56 4.78
N ASP A 92 3.80 -1.22 4.41
CA ASP A 92 4.36 0.11 4.68
C ASP A 92 4.08 0.99 3.45
N ILE A 93 3.36 2.09 3.66
CA ILE A 93 2.95 3.06 2.65
C ILE A 93 3.77 4.32 2.89
N THR A 94 4.70 4.61 1.99
CA THR A 94 5.60 5.76 2.09
C THR A 94 5.25 6.78 1.01
N VAL A 95 4.99 8.02 1.42
CA VAL A 95 4.87 9.16 0.51
C VAL A 95 6.17 9.95 0.53
N LEU A 96 6.70 10.25 -0.67
CA LEU A 96 7.91 11.04 -0.82
C LEU A 96 7.64 12.54 -0.72
N ASP A 97 8.69 13.31 -0.45
CA ASP A 97 8.68 14.71 0.02
C ASP A 97 7.90 15.70 -0.84
N GLY A 98 7.84 15.44 -2.15
CA GLY A 98 7.23 16.33 -3.12
C GLY A 98 6.68 15.58 -4.32
N PRO A 99 5.91 16.28 -5.16
CA PRO A 99 5.54 15.75 -6.47
C PRO A 99 6.81 15.50 -7.31
N PRO A 100 6.72 14.67 -8.37
CA PRO A 100 7.79 14.52 -9.34
C PRO A 100 8.33 15.87 -9.79
N VAL A 101 9.66 16.00 -9.81
CA VAL A 101 10.35 17.23 -10.25
C VAL A 101 10.40 17.36 -11.78
N ASP A 102 10.18 16.25 -12.47
CA ASP A 102 10.15 16.15 -13.92
C ASP A 102 9.05 15.17 -14.32
N ILE A 103 8.23 15.55 -15.31
CA ILE A 103 7.06 14.79 -15.76
C ILE A 103 7.11 14.74 -17.28
N GLU A 104 7.44 13.56 -17.79
CA GLU A 104 7.48 13.28 -19.22
C GLU A 104 6.22 12.49 -19.62
N TYR A 105 5.66 12.82 -20.78
CA TYR A 105 4.51 12.11 -21.34
C TYR A 105 4.70 11.87 -22.84
N GLN A 106 4.30 10.69 -23.31
CA GLN A 106 4.31 10.38 -24.73
C GLN A 106 3.00 10.84 -25.37
N ASN A 107 3.10 11.66 -26.42
CA ASN A 107 1.94 11.98 -27.26
C ASN A 107 1.52 10.73 -28.05
N GLY A 108 0.21 10.44 -28.03
CA GLY A 108 -0.41 9.41 -28.86
C GLY A 108 -0.59 9.83 -30.31
#